data_AF-A0A1W9P1Y8-F1
#
_entry.id   AF-A0A1W9P1Y8-F1
#
_cell.length_a   1.000
_cell.length_b   1.000
_cell.length_c   1.000
_cell.angle_alpha   90.00
_cell.angle_beta   90.00
_cell.angle_gamma   90.00
#
_symmetry.space_group_name_H-M   'P 1'
#
loop_
_entity.id
_entity.type
_entity.pdbx_description
1 polymer ?
#
loop_
_entity_poly.entity_id
_entity_poly.type
_entity_poly.pdbx_seq_one_letter_code
_entity_poly.pdbx_strand_id
1 'polypeptide(L)'
;MKMEGLKNLPEAPISLLSTLVNKTGSWRNIKPVFVEKTAPCIDACPSHILIPHYIDRILRGTIDEAAEILLKDNPFPSITGRVCPHFCEGKCNRGEYDDSVSIREIERYLGDYIVNKKWKDSLKEQQNAKKIAIVGSGPAGLSCAHFLRNFGYKVIVFEKEDEPGGVLRYGIPEYRLPKVIVKKEIDALLREGIEIRTGTTLGKDISLDDLEANYDAVFLGTGAILERKMNIPGEEYLIEGLNFLKEVSLGKIPDVKGKYGVIGGGNVAMDVARTLLRLGAEVYILYRRTENEMPAITEEI
;
A
#
# COMPACT_ATOMS: atom_id res chain seq x y z
N MET A 1 -26.37 -14.73 14.92
CA MET A 1 -27.52 -14.56 14.02
C MET A 1 -28.76 -14.16 14.84
N LYS A 2 -29.05 -12.86 15.00
CA LYS A 2 -30.34 -12.43 15.56
C LYS A 2 -31.41 -12.68 14.50
N MET A 3 -32.18 -13.76 14.66
CA MET A 3 -33.29 -14.07 13.77
C MET A 3 -34.46 -13.14 14.07
N GLU A 4 -34.45 -11.94 13.49
CA GLU A 4 -35.65 -11.10 13.44
C GLU A 4 -36.72 -11.79 12.56
N GLY A 5 -37.97 -11.77 13.02
CA GLY A 5 -39.11 -12.36 12.28
C GLY A 5 -39.57 -13.75 12.73
N LEU A 6 -38.95 -14.37 13.74
CA LEU A 6 -39.40 -15.66 14.29
C LEU A 6 -40.87 -15.65 14.74
N LYS A 7 -41.36 -14.51 15.28
CA LYS A 7 -42.76 -14.33 15.69
C LYS A 7 -43.73 -14.16 14.52
N ASN A 8 -43.24 -13.87 13.32
CA ASN A 8 -44.04 -13.68 12.11
C ASN A 8 -43.96 -14.89 11.18
N LEU A 9 -43.36 -16.00 11.62
CA LEU A 9 -43.38 -17.24 10.85
C LEU A 9 -44.80 -17.83 10.93
N PRO A 10 -45.41 -18.21 9.79
CA PRO A 10 -46.67 -18.93 9.82
C PRO A 10 -46.50 -20.24 10.60
N GLU A 11 -47.55 -20.67 11.30
CA GLU A 11 -47.57 -21.97 11.97
C GLU A 11 -47.18 -23.06 10.96
N ALA A 12 -46.09 -23.77 11.25
CA ALA A 12 -45.57 -24.82 10.39
C ALA A 12 -45.84 -26.18 11.05
N PRO A 13 -46.40 -27.15 10.32
CA PRO A 13 -46.57 -28.49 10.86
C PRO A 13 -45.20 -29.11 11.15
N ILE A 14 -45.01 -29.55 12.39
CA ILE A 14 -43.81 -30.28 12.81
C ILE A 14 -44.08 -31.76 12.61
N SER A 15 -43.32 -32.42 11.74
CA SER A 15 -43.37 -33.87 11.58
C SER A 15 -42.52 -34.54 12.66
N LEU A 16 -43.11 -35.49 13.38
CA LEU A 16 -42.42 -36.33 14.39
C LEU A 16 -41.77 -37.59 13.76
N LEU A 17 -41.87 -37.75 12.44
CA LEU A 17 -41.24 -38.85 11.71
C LEU A 17 -39.76 -38.55 11.42
N SER A 18 -39.02 -39.56 10.99
CA SER A 18 -37.60 -39.39 10.64
C SER A 18 -37.42 -38.34 9.54
N THR A 19 -36.28 -37.65 9.56
CA THR A 19 -35.93 -36.58 8.62
C THR A 19 -35.91 -37.01 7.15
N LEU A 20 -35.98 -38.31 6.85
CA LEU A 20 -36.07 -38.86 5.49
C LEU A 20 -37.44 -38.62 4.83
N VAL A 21 -38.52 -38.47 5.61
CA VAL A 21 -39.88 -38.18 5.08
C VAL A 21 -40.05 -36.69 4.82
N ASN A 22 -39.35 -35.86 5.60
CA ASN A 22 -39.27 -34.43 5.34
C ASN A 22 -38.31 -34.19 4.18
N LYS A 23 -38.83 -33.80 3.01
CA LYS A 23 -38.01 -33.21 1.94
C LYS A 23 -37.48 -31.83 2.37
N THR A 24 -36.65 -31.79 3.42
CA THR A 24 -36.06 -30.57 3.97
C THR A 24 -35.33 -29.83 2.85
N GLY A 25 -35.94 -28.75 2.36
CA GLY A 25 -35.51 -28.02 1.16
C GLY A 25 -36.66 -27.59 0.25
N SER A 26 -37.76 -28.36 0.18
CA SER A 26 -38.90 -28.09 -0.72
C SER A 26 -39.92 -27.08 -0.16
N TRP A 27 -39.95 -26.91 1.16
CA TRP A 27 -40.87 -26.02 1.86
C TRP A 27 -40.07 -24.85 2.44
N ARG A 28 -39.88 -23.79 1.65
CA ARG A 28 -39.31 -22.52 2.14
C ARG A 28 -40.41 -21.46 2.10
N ASN A 29 -40.86 -21.03 3.28
CA ASN A 29 -41.82 -19.92 3.41
C ASN A 29 -41.17 -18.53 3.23
N ILE A 30 -39.84 -18.51 3.03
CA ILE A 30 -39.05 -17.31 2.83
C ILE A 30 -38.35 -17.44 1.48
N LYS A 31 -38.60 -16.49 0.57
CA LYS A 31 -37.89 -16.37 -0.69
C LYS A 31 -36.52 -15.75 -0.40
N PRO A 32 -35.39 -16.39 -0.76
CA PRO A 32 -34.09 -15.74 -0.66
C PRO A 32 -34.11 -14.49 -1.55
N VAL A 33 -33.82 -13.34 -0.96
CA VAL A 33 -33.58 -12.10 -1.69
C VAL A 33 -32.07 -12.00 -1.88
N PHE A 34 -31.64 -12.01 -3.14
CA PHE A 34 -30.27 -11.66 -3.46
C PHE A 34 -30.13 -10.16 -3.28
N VAL A 35 -29.31 -9.76 -2.31
CA VAL A 35 -28.95 -8.36 -2.08
C VAL A 35 -27.52 -8.21 -2.55
N GLU A 36 -27.31 -7.38 -3.56
CA GLU A 36 -25.96 -6.97 -3.94
C GLU A 36 -25.37 -6.13 -2.81
N LYS A 37 -24.23 -6.58 -2.27
CA LYS A 37 -23.48 -5.87 -1.24
C LYS A 37 -22.04 -5.77 -1.68
N THR A 38 -21.44 -4.60 -1.46
CA THR A 38 -19.99 -4.42 -1.59
C THR A 38 -19.30 -5.37 -0.62
N ALA A 39 -18.32 -6.14 -1.10
CA ALA A 39 -17.55 -6.99 -0.22
C ALA A 39 -16.78 -6.12 0.78
N PRO A 40 -16.73 -6.49 2.08
CA PRO A 40 -16.15 -5.63 3.10
C PRO A 40 -14.65 -5.39 2.91
N CYS A 41 -13.95 -6.30 2.24
CA CYS A 41 -12.55 -6.10 1.85
C CYS A 41 -12.37 -4.99 0.80
N ILE A 42 -13.35 -4.79 -0.10
CA ILE A 42 -13.36 -3.71 -1.09
C ILE A 42 -13.63 -2.37 -0.37
N ASP A 43 -14.61 -2.36 0.53
CA ASP A 43 -14.99 -1.16 1.30
C ASP A 43 -13.85 -0.68 2.22
N ALA A 44 -13.16 -1.63 2.86
CA ALA A 44 -12.04 -1.33 3.75
C ALA A 44 -10.73 -0.98 3.01
N CYS A 45 -10.60 -1.33 1.73
CA CYS A 45 -9.44 -0.98 0.93
C CYS A 45 -9.51 0.51 0.52
N PRO A 46 -8.51 1.35 0.85
CA PRO A 46 -8.51 2.76 0.46
C PRO A 46 -8.54 2.98 -1.06
N SER A 47 -8.05 2.01 -1.83
CA SER A 47 -8.06 2.04 -3.30
C SER A 47 -9.29 1.33 -3.90
N HIS A 48 -10.20 0.81 -3.08
CA HIS A 48 -11.39 0.07 -3.50
C HIS A 48 -11.13 -1.04 -4.53
N ILE A 49 -9.98 -1.72 -4.39
CA ILE A 49 -9.57 -2.81 -5.27
C ILE A 49 -10.62 -3.91 -5.26
N LEU A 50 -10.94 -4.46 -6.43
CA LEU A 50 -11.88 -5.58 -6.62
C LEU A 50 -11.31 -6.92 -6.14
N ILE A 51 -11.02 -7.03 -4.84
CA ILE A 51 -10.31 -8.16 -4.22
C ILE A 51 -10.93 -9.53 -4.51
N PRO A 52 -12.25 -9.75 -4.31
CA PRO A 52 -12.86 -11.04 -4.61
C PRO A 52 -12.74 -11.43 -6.08
N HIS A 53 -12.68 -10.46 -6.99
CA HIS A 53 -12.70 -10.70 -8.43
C HIS A 53 -11.35 -11.23 -8.90
N TYR A 54 -10.23 -10.58 -8.52
CA TYR A 54 -8.92 -11.11 -8.90
C TYR A 54 -8.61 -12.43 -8.17
N ILE A 55 -9.09 -12.64 -6.95
CA ILE A 55 -8.95 -13.93 -6.25
C ILE A 55 -9.71 -15.04 -7.01
N ASP A 56 -10.94 -14.80 -7.46
CA ASP A 56 -11.68 -15.76 -8.31
C ASP A 56 -10.91 -16.11 -9.59
N ARG A 57 -10.29 -15.12 -10.24
CA ARG A 57 -9.43 -15.37 -11.42
C ARG A 57 -8.23 -16.24 -11.09
N ILE A 58 -7.55 -15.98 -9.97
CA ILE A 58 -6.44 -16.83 -9.49
C ILE A 58 -6.91 -18.27 -9.27
N LEU A 59 -8.05 -18.47 -8.61
CA LEU A 59 -8.61 -19.82 -8.35
C LEU A 59 -8.99 -20.56 -9.64
N ARG A 60 -9.38 -19.83 -10.69
CA ARG A 60 -9.67 -20.38 -12.02
C ARG A 60 -8.41 -20.62 -12.88
N GLY A 61 -7.23 -20.26 -12.38
CA GLY A 61 -5.97 -20.36 -13.10
C GLY A 61 -5.75 -19.28 -14.17
N THR A 62 -6.59 -18.25 -14.23
CA THR A 62 -6.48 -17.14 -15.20
C THR A 62 -5.70 -15.97 -14.59
N ILE A 63 -4.40 -16.19 -14.34
CA ILE A 63 -3.52 -15.22 -13.63
C ILE A 63 -3.41 -13.88 -14.37
N ASP A 64 -3.41 -13.89 -15.70
CA ASP A 64 -3.37 -12.68 -16.54
C ASP A 64 -4.57 -11.76 -16.26
N GLU A 65 -5.77 -12.34 -16.24
CA GLU A 65 -7.00 -11.61 -15.93
C GLU A 65 -7.00 -11.09 -14.50
N ALA A 66 -6.45 -11.86 -13.54
CA ALA A 66 -6.30 -11.41 -12.16
C ALA A 66 -5.40 -10.18 -12.08
N ALA A 67 -4.26 -10.21 -12.78
CA ALA A 67 -3.31 -9.11 -12.84
C ALA A 67 -3.92 -7.86 -13.49
N GLU A 68 -4.67 -8.02 -14.58
CA GLU A 68 -5.39 -6.92 -15.22
C GLU A 68 -6.43 -6.28 -14.29
N ILE A 69 -7.13 -7.06 -13.47
CA ILE A 69 -8.08 -6.53 -12.48
C ILE A 69 -7.33 -5.73 -11.42
N LEU A 70 -6.24 -6.25 -10.86
CA LEU A 70 -5.47 -5.57 -9.80
C LEU A 70 -4.84 -4.26 -10.29
N LEU A 71 -4.27 -4.26 -11.50
CA LEU A 71 -3.59 -3.11 -12.10
C LEU A 71 -4.53 -1.95 -12.48
N LYS A 72 -5.85 -2.14 -12.48
CA LYS A 72 -6.81 -1.04 -12.73
C LYS A 72 -6.72 0.04 -11.66
N ASP A 73 -6.56 -0.37 -10.41
CA ASP A 73 -6.65 0.52 -9.25
C ASP A 73 -5.31 0.65 -8.51
N ASN A 74 -4.43 -0.34 -8.64
CA ASN A 74 -3.16 -0.39 -7.92
C ASN A 74 -1.95 -0.40 -8.88
N PRO A 75 -1.20 0.72 -8.99
CA PRO A 75 0.03 0.77 -9.79
C PRO A 75 1.26 0.15 -9.11
N PHE A 76 1.17 -0.28 -7.85
CA PHE A 76 2.30 -0.84 -7.09
C PHE A 76 1.99 -2.19 -6.42
N PRO A 77 1.42 -3.17 -7.12
CA PRO A 77 0.96 -4.41 -6.50
C PRO A 77 2.07 -5.20 -5.77
N SER A 78 3.30 -5.19 -6.27
CA SER A 78 4.43 -5.90 -5.64
C SER A 78 4.87 -5.21 -4.34
N ILE A 79 4.87 -3.88 -4.30
CA ILE A 79 5.16 -3.10 -3.09
C ILE A 79 4.02 -3.19 -2.08
N THR A 80 2.74 -3.00 -2.49
CA THR A 80 1.61 -3.06 -1.55
C THR A 80 1.47 -4.43 -0.92
N GLY A 81 1.73 -5.51 -1.67
CA GLY A 81 1.79 -6.87 -1.13
C GLY A 81 2.88 -7.10 -0.08
N ARG A 82 3.77 -6.13 0.18
CA ARG A 82 4.80 -6.21 1.23
C ARG A 82 4.56 -5.28 2.39
N VAL A 83 4.17 -4.03 2.11
CA VAL A 83 4.15 -2.96 3.13
C VAL A 83 2.75 -2.45 3.48
N CYS A 84 1.71 -2.91 2.78
CA CYS A 84 0.34 -2.50 3.07
C CYS A 84 -0.09 -2.98 4.48
N PRO A 85 -0.74 -2.11 5.29
CA PRO A 85 -1.39 -2.50 6.55
C PRO A 85 -2.64 -3.38 6.36
N HIS A 86 -2.99 -3.74 5.11
CA HIS A 86 -3.99 -4.76 4.78
C HIS A 86 -5.33 -4.58 5.52
N PHE A 87 -5.84 -3.35 5.55
CA PHE A 87 -7.14 -2.98 6.14
C PHE A 87 -8.30 -3.89 5.69
N CYS A 88 -8.21 -4.38 4.44
CA CYS A 88 -9.13 -5.32 3.83
C CYS A 88 -9.24 -6.66 4.59
N GLU A 89 -8.17 -7.15 5.19
CA GLU A 89 -8.17 -8.38 5.98
C GLU A 89 -8.83 -8.17 7.35
N GLY A 90 -8.64 -6.99 7.96
CA GLY A 90 -9.28 -6.63 9.23
C GLY A 90 -10.81 -6.55 9.18
N LYS A 91 -11.39 -6.49 7.98
CA LYS A 91 -12.85 -6.52 7.73
C LYS A 91 -13.30 -7.77 6.98
N CYS A 92 -12.44 -8.79 6.83
CA CYS A 92 -12.76 -9.98 6.07
C CYS A 92 -13.88 -10.79 6.77
N ASN A 93 -14.96 -11.11 6.04
CA ASN A 93 -16.05 -11.96 6.55
C ASN A 93 -15.56 -13.34 7.05
N ARG A 94 -14.44 -13.85 6.50
CA ARG A 94 -13.90 -15.15 6.88
C ARG A 94 -13.35 -15.16 8.31
N GLY A 95 -12.84 -14.01 8.78
CA GLY A 95 -12.34 -13.86 10.14
C GLY A 95 -13.42 -14.00 11.24
N GLU A 96 -14.71 -14.02 10.88
CA GLU A 96 -15.78 -14.37 11.83
C GLU A 96 -15.92 -15.89 12.07
N TYR A 97 -15.29 -16.72 11.23
CA TYR A 97 -15.38 -18.18 11.30
C TYR A 97 -14.06 -18.80 11.77
N ASP A 98 -12.96 -18.42 11.13
CA ASP A 98 -11.60 -18.83 11.50
C ASP A 98 -10.63 -17.65 11.34
N ASP A 99 -9.96 -17.53 10.20
CA ASP A 99 -8.93 -16.53 9.95
C ASP A 99 -9.28 -15.70 8.71
N SER A 100 -8.82 -14.46 8.68
CA SER A 100 -8.93 -13.63 7.49
C SER A 100 -8.14 -14.25 6.33
N VAL A 101 -8.66 -14.07 5.11
CA VAL A 101 -7.92 -14.41 3.90
C VAL A 101 -6.65 -13.57 3.85
N SER A 102 -5.49 -14.19 3.61
CA SER A 102 -4.19 -13.53 3.46
C SER A 102 -4.08 -12.76 2.13
N ILE A 103 -4.93 -11.74 1.97
CA ILE A 103 -5.04 -10.87 0.80
C ILE A 103 -3.67 -10.25 0.46
N ARG A 104 -2.91 -9.80 1.45
CA ARG A 104 -1.58 -9.20 1.26
C ARG A 104 -0.60 -10.16 0.61
N GLU A 105 -0.57 -11.41 1.05
CA GLU A 105 0.34 -12.42 0.47
C GLU A 105 -0.12 -12.86 -0.94
N ILE A 106 -1.43 -12.89 -1.19
CA ILE A 106 -1.97 -13.12 -2.53
C ILE A 106 -1.59 -11.96 -3.47
N GLU A 107 -1.74 -10.71 -3.02
CA GLU A 107 -1.29 -9.53 -3.76
C GLU A 107 0.21 -9.54 -3.99
N ARG A 108 1.01 -9.99 -3.00
CA ARG A 108 2.45 -10.14 -3.15
C ARG A 108 2.80 -11.11 -4.26
N TYR A 109 2.16 -12.28 -4.27
CA TYR A 109 2.33 -13.29 -5.32
C TYR A 109 1.97 -12.72 -6.69
N LEU A 110 0.80 -12.08 -6.80
CA LEU A 110 0.31 -11.53 -8.07
C LEU A 110 1.15 -10.33 -8.53
N GLY A 111 1.58 -9.47 -7.61
CA GLY A 111 2.47 -8.35 -7.87
C GLY A 111 3.84 -8.81 -8.36
N ASP A 112 4.42 -9.83 -7.71
CA ASP A 112 5.68 -10.43 -8.16
C ASP A 112 5.54 -11.08 -9.55
N TYR A 113 4.41 -11.71 -9.84
CA TYR A 113 4.07 -12.19 -11.17
C TYR A 113 4.04 -11.04 -12.19
N ILE A 114 3.36 -9.94 -11.87
CA ILE A 114 3.20 -8.76 -12.73
C ILE A 114 4.56 -8.13 -13.08
N VAL A 115 5.40 -7.84 -12.09
CA VAL A 115 6.66 -7.10 -12.33
C VAL A 115 7.71 -7.92 -13.08
N ASN A 116 7.65 -9.25 -12.99
CA ASN A 116 8.54 -10.15 -13.71
C ASN A 116 8.03 -10.52 -15.12
N LYS A 117 6.75 -10.26 -15.42
CA LYS A 117 6.17 -10.53 -16.73
C LYS A 117 6.46 -9.39 -17.71
N LYS A 118 6.74 -9.77 -18.96
CA LYS A 118 6.77 -8.82 -20.08
C LYS A 118 5.34 -8.62 -20.59
N TRP A 119 4.72 -7.52 -20.20
CA TRP A 119 3.44 -7.09 -20.73
C TRP A 119 3.62 -6.51 -22.14
N LYS A 120 2.72 -6.86 -23.07
CA LYS A 120 2.68 -6.23 -24.39
C LYS A 120 2.27 -4.77 -24.23
N ASP A 121 2.86 -3.89 -25.04
CA ASP A 121 2.42 -2.50 -25.25
C ASP A 121 2.10 -1.71 -23.97
N SER A 122 3.10 -1.56 -23.09
CA SER A 122 2.99 -0.66 -21.93
C SER A 122 3.07 0.81 -22.32
N LEU A 123 3.73 1.12 -23.44
CA LEU A 123 3.91 2.48 -23.95
C LEU A 123 2.58 3.00 -24.48
N LYS A 124 1.97 3.94 -23.75
CA LYS A 124 0.70 4.55 -24.14
C LYS A 124 0.93 5.74 -25.07
N GLU A 125 0.23 5.74 -26.19
CA GLU A 125 0.26 6.87 -27.13
C GLU A 125 -0.16 8.17 -26.42
N GLN A 126 0.55 9.25 -26.73
CA GLN A 126 0.17 10.58 -26.28
C GLN A 126 -1.01 11.05 -27.13
N GLN A 127 -2.21 10.90 -26.58
CA GLN A 127 -3.44 11.32 -27.22
C GLN A 127 -3.84 12.75 -26.82
N ASN A 128 -3.22 13.30 -25.78
CA ASN A 128 -3.46 14.66 -25.30
C ASN A 128 -2.19 15.52 -25.46
N ALA A 129 -2.35 16.73 -26.01
CA ALA A 129 -1.24 17.67 -26.20
C ALA A 129 -0.78 18.34 -24.89
N LYS A 130 -1.59 18.27 -23.82
CA LYS A 130 -1.28 18.90 -22.53
C LYS A 130 -0.12 18.21 -21.80
N LYS A 131 0.68 19.01 -21.11
CA LYS A 131 1.86 18.61 -20.35
C LYS A 131 1.63 18.85 -18.87
N ILE A 132 1.89 17.83 -18.05
CA ILE A 132 1.68 17.88 -16.60
C ILE A 132 3.03 17.73 -15.90
N ALA A 133 3.31 18.64 -14.96
CA ALA A 133 4.45 18.54 -14.06
C ALA A 133 4.03 17.89 -12.74
N ILE A 134 4.85 16.98 -12.24
CA ILE A 134 4.67 16.33 -10.94
C ILE A 134 5.94 16.56 -10.13
N VAL A 135 5.84 17.10 -8.92
CA VAL A 135 6.98 17.31 -8.03
C VAL A 135 6.99 16.24 -6.96
N GLY A 136 8.05 15.43 -6.93
CA GLY A 136 8.23 14.28 -6.04
C GLY A 136 7.86 12.95 -6.71
N SER A 137 8.78 11.98 -6.65
CA SER A 137 8.60 10.61 -7.18
C SER A 137 8.24 9.58 -6.11
N GLY A 138 7.63 10.02 -5.02
CA GLY A 138 7.04 9.12 -4.03
C GLY A 138 5.81 8.37 -4.57
N PRO A 139 5.17 7.51 -3.74
CA PRO A 139 3.99 6.75 -4.14
C PRO A 139 2.88 7.61 -4.76
N ALA A 140 2.60 8.78 -4.17
CA ALA A 140 1.57 9.69 -4.66
C ALA A 140 1.90 10.26 -6.05
N GLY A 141 3.13 10.75 -6.24
CA GLY A 141 3.55 11.34 -7.51
C GLY A 141 3.62 10.30 -8.64
N LEU A 142 4.16 9.11 -8.36
CA LEU A 142 4.22 8.03 -9.35
C LEU A 142 2.83 7.43 -9.65
N SER A 143 1.93 7.33 -8.67
CA SER A 143 0.54 6.93 -8.92
C SER A 143 -0.19 7.96 -9.79
N CYS A 144 -0.05 9.25 -9.48
CA CYS A 144 -0.59 10.34 -10.29
C CYS A 144 -0.05 10.27 -11.72
N ALA A 145 1.25 10.05 -11.87
CA ALA A 145 1.90 9.90 -13.17
C ALA A 145 1.31 8.74 -13.97
N HIS A 146 1.18 7.56 -13.36
CA HIS A 146 0.59 6.37 -13.97
C HIS A 146 -0.81 6.65 -14.53
N PHE A 147 -1.72 7.19 -13.71
CA PHE A 147 -3.08 7.46 -14.17
C PHE A 147 -3.16 8.57 -15.23
N LEU A 148 -2.36 9.63 -15.11
CA LEU A 148 -2.29 10.68 -16.14
C LEU A 148 -1.75 10.14 -17.47
N ARG A 149 -0.75 9.25 -17.44
CA ARG A 149 -0.28 8.54 -18.64
C ARG A 149 -1.37 7.63 -19.22
N ASN A 150 -2.16 6.97 -18.37
CA ASN A 150 -3.31 6.17 -18.79
C ASN A 150 -4.40 7.00 -19.49
N PHE A 151 -4.53 8.28 -19.12
CA PHE A 151 -5.41 9.23 -19.80
C PHE A 151 -4.77 9.93 -21.01
N GLY A 152 -3.55 9.56 -21.40
CA GLY A 152 -2.88 10.04 -22.61
C GLY A 152 -2.14 11.37 -22.48
N TYR A 153 -1.94 11.90 -21.27
CA TYR A 153 -1.20 13.14 -21.03
C TYR A 153 0.31 12.93 -21.10
N LYS A 154 1.07 13.96 -21.51
CA LYS A 154 2.53 13.98 -21.34
C LYS A 154 2.85 14.34 -19.89
N VAL A 155 3.61 13.49 -19.19
CA VAL A 155 3.90 13.64 -17.76
C VAL A 155 5.41 13.70 -17.53
N ILE A 156 5.85 14.73 -16.79
CA ILE A 156 7.23 14.89 -16.34
C ILE A 156 7.22 14.94 -14.81
N VAL A 157 7.97 14.05 -14.17
CA VAL A 157 8.18 14.01 -12.72
C VAL A 157 9.54 14.62 -12.40
N PHE A 158 9.58 15.52 -11.42
CA PHE A 158 10.79 16.12 -10.88
C PHE A 158 11.08 15.52 -9.52
N GLU A 159 12.26 14.94 -9.33
CA GLU A 159 12.68 14.29 -8.10
C GLU A 159 13.96 14.96 -7.58
N LYS A 160 14.00 15.24 -6.28
CA LYS A 160 15.14 15.85 -5.60
C LYS A 160 16.31 14.88 -5.48
N GLU A 161 16.02 13.63 -5.16
CA GLU A 161 17.02 12.59 -4.94
C GLU A 161 17.56 12.02 -6.26
N ASP A 162 18.64 11.24 -6.18
CA ASP A 162 19.31 10.67 -7.36
C ASP A 162 18.50 9.55 -8.04
N GLU A 163 17.67 8.85 -7.27
CA GLU A 163 16.81 7.77 -7.77
C GLU A 163 15.35 7.96 -7.35
N PRO A 164 14.39 7.55 -8.19
CA PRO A 164 12.98 7.69 -7.88
C PRO A 164 12.48 6.70 -6.82
N GLY A 165 11.39 7.05 -6.15
CA GLY A 165 10.64 6.16 -5.25
C GLY A 165 10.38 6.74 -3.85
N GLY A 166 10.98 7.88 -3.52
CA GLY A 166 10.77 8.56 -2.23
C GLY A 166 10.93 7.63 -1.03
N VAL A 167 9.95 7.62 -0.13
CA VAL A 167 9.98 6.79 1.09
C VAL A 167 10.08 5.28 0.81
N LEU A 168 9.61 4.80 -0.34
CA LEU A 168 9.72 3.37 -0.72
C LEU A 168 11.20 2.97 -0.86
N ARG A 169 12.00 3.87 -1.44
CA ARG A 169 13.43 3.66 -1.65
C ARG A 169 14.26 4.05 -0.43
N TYR A 170 13.99 5.20 0.16
CA TYR A 170 14.87 5.81 1.16
C TYR A 170 14.40 5.62 2.60
N GLY A 171 13.11 5.35 2.84
CA GLY A 171 12.57 5.26 4.20
C GLY A 171 12.35 3.83 4.70
N ILE A 172 11.76 2.97 3.88
CA ILE A 172 11.40 1.62 4.32
C ILE A 172 12.64 0.70 4.30
N PRO A 173 12.99 -0.02 5.38
CA PRO A 173 14.17 -0.87 5.39
C PRO A 173 14.15 -2.04 4.38
N GLU A 174 15.34 -2.49 3.94
CA GLU A 174 15.52 -3.56 2.94
C GLU A 174 14.83 -4.88 3.33
N TYR A 175 14.79 -5.20 4.62
CA TYR A 175 14.17 -6.45 5.11
C TYR A 175 12.63 -6.44 5.01
N ARG A 176 11.99 -5.27 4.91
CA ARG A 176 10.54 -5.13 4.68
C ARG A 176 10.25 -4.96 3.20
N LEU A 177 11.00 -4.07 2.55
CA LEU A 177 10.82 -3.74 1.14
C LEU A 177 12.15 -3.74 0.40
N PRO A 178 12.49 -4.85 -0.27
CA PRO A 178 13.74 -4.96 -1.00
C PRO A 178 13.84 -3.93 -2.14
N LYS A 179 14.96 -3.20 -2.25
CA LYS A 179 15.12 -2.15 -3.27
C LYS A 179 15.04 -2.68 -4.69
N VAL A 180 15.40 -3.94 -4.90
CA VAL A 180 15.24 -4.61 -6.20
C VAL A 180 13.77 -4.66 -6.64
N ILE A 181 12.84 -4.82 -5.70
CA ILE A 181 11.40 -4.83 -5.99
C ILE A 181 10.92 -3.42 -6.33
N VAL A 182 11.32 -2.43 -5.53
CA VAL A 182 11.02 -1.01 -5.79
C VAL A 182 11.49 -0.60 -7.18
N LYS A 183 12.73 -0.97 -7.53
CA LYS A 183 13.29 -0.70 -8.85
C LYS A 183 12.47 -1.35 -9.96
N LYS A 184 12.15 -2.65 -9.85
CA LYS A 184 11.38 -3.37 -10.88
C LYS A 184 10.00 -2.75 -11.12
N GLU A 185 9.33 -2.33 -10.05
CA GLU A 185 7.99 -1.76 -10.16
C GLU A 185 8.02 -0.34 -10.74
N ILE A 186 8.97 0.51 -10.31
CA ILE A 186 9.17 1.82 -10.93
C ILE A 186 9.57 1.67 -12.40
N ASP A 187 10.48 0.75 -12.73
CA ASP A 187 10.86 0.47 -14.12
C ASP A 187 9.66 0.02 -14.98
N ALA A 188 8.66 -0.63 -14.38
CA ALA A 188 7.44 -1.00 -15.08
C ALA A 188 6.59 0.25 -15.41
N LEU A 189 6.43 1.17 -14.46
CA LEU A 189 5.73 2.44 -14.67
C LEU A 189 6.44 3.34 -15.70
N LEU A 190 7.78 3.39 -15.67
CA LEU A 190 8.55 4.18 -16.64
C LEU A 190 8.33 3.72 -18.10
N ARG A 191 8.05 2.43 -18.32
CA ARG A 191 7.72 1.90 -19.65
C ARG A 191 6.39 2.44 -20.20
N GLU A 192 5.57 3.08 -19.37
CA GLU A 192 4.34 3.76 -19.81
C GLU A 192 4.63 5.13 -20.46
N GLY A 193 5.89 5.55 -20.47
CA GLY A 193 6.34 6.83 -21.01
C GLY A 193 6.30 7.97 -19.99
N ILE A 194 6.41 7.65 -18.70
CA ILE A 194 6.66 8.65 -17.65
C ILE A 194 8.10 9.13 -17.78
N GLU A 195 8.31 10.44 -17.95
CA GLU A 195 9.64 11.05 -17.92
C GLU A 195 9.97 11.46 -16.47
N ILE A 196 11.14 11.09 -15.95
CA ILE A 196 11.61 11.52 -14.62
C ILE A 196 12.91 12.29 -14.75
N ARG A 197 12.99 13.44 -14.07
CA ARG A 197 14.17 14.27 -13.91
C ARG A 197 14.59 14.26 -12.43
N THR A 198 15.62 13.47 -12.12
CA THR A 198 16.21 13.37 -10.78
C THR A 198 17.15 14.55 -10.50
N GLY A 199 17.61 14.69 -9.25
CA GLY A 199 18.48 15.77 -8.83
C GLY A 199 17.89 17.18 -8.97
N THR A 200 16.56 17.32 -9.09
CA THR A 200 15.87 18.60 -9.30
C THR A 200 15.02 18.96 -8.09
N THR A 201 15.39 20.04 -7.41
CA THR A 201 14.73 20.49 -6.17
C THR A 201 13.84 21.71 -6.42
N LEU A 202 12.54 21.60 -6.09
CA LEU A 202 11.62 22.73 -6.09
C LEU A 202 12.05 23.79 -5.05
N GLY A 203 12.11 25.05 -5.46
CA GLY A 203 12.58 26.18 -4.68
C GLY A 203 14.08 26.45 -4.76
N LYS A 204 14.85 25.59 -5.44
CA LYS A 204 16.29 25.77 -5.68
C LYS A 204 16.64 25.72 -7.17
N ASP A 205 16.26 24.64 -7.84
CA ASP A 205 16.60 24.37 -9.24
C ASP A 205 15.44 24.73 -10.19
N ILE A 206 14.20 24.66 -9.69
CA ILE A 206 12.97 25.07 -10.37
C ILE A 206 12.08 25.84 -9.39
N SER A 207 11.31 26.82 -9.85
CA SER A 207 10.28 27.50 -9.04
C SER A 207 8.87 27.03 -9.41
N LEU A 208 7.88 27.33 -8.55
CA LEU A 208 6.49 27.04 -8.86
C LEU A 208 6.01 27.88 -10.06
N ASP A 209 6.39 29.15 -10.12
CA ASP A 209 6.08 30.06 -11.23
C ASP A 209 6.62 29.52 -12.57
N ASP A 210 7.83 28.96 -12.57
CA ASP A 210 8.40 28.31 -13.77
C ASP A 210 7.56 27.11 -14.22
N LEU A 211 7.09 26.30 -13.26
CA LEU A 211 6.26 25.14 -13.57
C LEU A 211 4.89 25.57 -14.11
N GLU A 212 4.25 26.56 -13.50
CA GLU A 212 2.97 27.10 -13.97
C GLU A 212 3.06 27.74 -15.36
N ALA A 213 4.20 28.37 -15.68
CA ALA A 213 4.43 28.96 -17.00
C ALA A 213 4.67 27.92 -18.12
N ASN A 214 5.19 26.73 -17.78
CA ASN A 214 5.65 25.74 -18.77
C ASN A 214 4.76 24.49 -18.88
N TYR A 215 3.82 24.30 -17.95
CA TYR A 215 2.96 23.11 -17.86
C TYR A 215 1.50 23.50 -17.64
N ASP A 216 0.58 22.68 -18.17
CA ASP A 216 -0.87 22.92 -18.08
C ASP A 216 -1.44 22.64 -16.68
N ALA A 217 -0.74 21.83 -15.89
CA ALA A 217 -1.05 21.59 -14.49
C ALA A 217 0.20 21.12 -13.72
N VAL A 218 0.17 21.35 -12.41
CA VAL A 218 1.22 20.95 -11.47
C VAL A 218 0.62 20.13 -10.34
N PHE A 219 1.20 18.97 -10.04
CA PHE A 219 0.88 18.17 -8.86
C PHE A 219 2.05 18.19 -7.88
N LEU A 220 1.78 18.53 -6.62
CA LEU A 220 2.79 18.57 -5.56
C LEU A 220 2.68 17.32 -4.68
N GLY A 221 3.61 16.38 -4.87
CA GLY A 221 3.73 15.11 -4.16
C GLY A 221 5.04 14.98 -3.39
N THR A 222 5.55 16.07 -2.81
CA THR A 222 6.85 16.14 -2.13
C THR A 222 6.92 15.36 -0.82
N GLY A 223 5.77 14.96 -0.27
CA GLY A 223 5.66 14.27 1.01
C GLY A 223 6.02 15.14 2.21
N ALA A 224 6.08 14.51 3.39
CA ALA A 224 6.41 15.14 4.67
C ALA A 224 7.80 14.69 5.14
N ILE A 225 8.83 15.41 4.69
CA ILE A 225 10.24 15.07 4.95
C ILE A 225 10.85 15.81 6.15
N LEU A 226 10.15 16.82 6.68
CA LEU A 226 10.64 17.60 7.80
C LEU A 226 10.32 16.90 9.12
N GLU A 227 11.33 16.74 9.97
CA GLU A 227 11.16 16.17 11.30
C GLU A 227 10.54 17.18 12.28
N ARG A 228 9.89 16.64 13.32
CA ARG A 228 9.29 17.45 14.39
C ARG A 228 10.33 17.66 15.49
N LYS A 229 10.65 18.92 15.77
CA LYS A 229 11.49 19.28 16.91
C LYS A 229 10.80 18.93 18.23
N MET A 230 11.52 18.30 19.13
CA MET A 230 11.15 18.03 20.50
C MET A 230 11.33 19.25 21.41
N ASN A 231 12.20 20.20 21.04
CA ASN A 231 12.51 21.40 21.81
C ASN A 231 12.99 21.09 23.23
N ILE A 232 13.96 20.18 23.34
CA ILE A 232 14.57 19.77 24.62
C ILE A 232 16.06 20.12 24.64
N PRO A 233 16.66 20.37 25.82
CA PRO A 233 18.11 20.51 25.92
C PRO A 233 18.84 19.25 25.42
N GLY A 234 19.84 19.43 24.56
CA GLY A 234 20.62 18.34 23.98
C GLY A 234 19.98 17.67 22.76
N GLU A 235 18.90 18.22 22.21
CA GLU A 235 18.27 17.76 20.96
C GLU A 235 19.25 17.75 19.78
N GLU A 236 20.25 18.63 19.78
CA GLU A 236 21.31 18.69 18.77
C GLU A 236 22.20 17.44 18.71
N TYR A 237 22.18 16.60 19.75
CA TYR A 237 22.93 15.34 19.80
C TYR A 237 22.11 14.15 19.29
N LEU A 238 20.85 14.35 18.91
CA LEU A 238 19.97 13.30 18.43
C LEU A 238 20.16 13.06 16.94
N ILE A 239 19.95 11.81 16.54
CA ILE A 239 19.96 11.39 15.15
C ILE A 239 18.52 11.34 14.66
N GLU A 240 18.25 12.09 13.60
CA GLU A 240 16.99 12.09 12.86
C GLU A 240 16.69 10.70 12.29
N GLY A 241 15.50 10.16 12.62
CA GLY A 241 15.16 8.77 12.32
C GLY A 241 15.01 8.49 10.83
N LEU A 242 14.39 9.42 10.07
CA LEU A 242 14.25 9.27 8.63
C LEU A 242 15.60 9.40 7.92
N ASN A 243 16.44 10.33 8.39
CA ASN A 243 17.78 10.50 7.84
C ASN A 243 18.66 9.27 8.11
N PHE A 244 18.58 8.69 9.31
CA PHE A 244 19.26 7.43 9.63
C PHE A 244 18.85 6.29 8.68
N LEU A 245 17.54 6.07 8.47
CA LEU A 245 17.04 5.04 7.56
C LEU A 245 17.46 5.28 6.12
N LYS A 246 17.49 6.56 5.69
CA LYS A 246 17.97 6.95 4.37
C LYS A 246 19.45 6.61 4.17
N GLU A 247 20.32 6.99 5.11
CA GLU A 247 21.75 6.72 5.01
C GLU A 247 22.03 5.21 4.99
N VAL A 248 21.35 4.43 5.82
CA VAL A 248 21.44 2.97 5.80
C VAL A 248 20.96 2.39 4.46
N SER A 249 19.84 2.91 3.92
CA SER A 249 19.32 2.48 2.61
C SER A 249 20.26 2.81 1.44
N LEU A 250 21.09 3.86 1.59
CA LEU A 250 22.16 4.22 0.65
C LEU A 250 23.44 3.40 0.85
N GLY A 251 23.45 2.42 1.77
CA GLY A 251 24.61 1.58 2.06
C GLY A 251 25.64 2.21 3.00
N LYS A 252 25.35 3.39 3.56
CA LYS A 252 26.21 4.03 4.56
C LYS A 252 25.87 3.45 5.93
N ILE A 253 26.48 2.30 6.22
CA ILE A 253 26.24 1.57 7.47
C ILE A 253 27.05 2.22 8.60
N PRO A 254 26.41 2.81 9.63
CA PRO A 254 27.11 3.34 10.78
C PRO A 254 27.64 2.22 11.68
N ASP A 255 28.81 2.42 12.32
CA ASP A 255 29.28 1.51 13.39
C ASP A 255 28.46 1.78 14.65
N VAL A 256 27.40 0.99 14.84
CA VAL A 256 26.49 1.12 15.98
C VAL A 256 26.79 0.06 17.03
N LYS A 257 27.65 0.42 17.99
CA LYS A 257 27.92 -0.39 19.19
C LYS A 257 27.35 0.27 20.43
N GLY A 258 26.84 -0.54 21.36
CA GLY A 258 26.32 -0.07 22.64
C GLY A 258 24.80 0.06 22.68
N LYS A 259 24.32 0.95 23.56
CA LYS A 259 22.89 1.12 23.87
C LYS A 259 22.30 2.33 23.17
N TYR A 260 21.17 2.14 22.50
CA TYR A 260 20.45 3.19 21.77
C TYR A 260 19.02 3.31 22.28
N GLY A 261 18.58 4.54 22.54
CA GLY A 261 17.18 4.87 22.79
C GLY A 261 16.53 5.43 21.52
N VAL A 262 15.45 4.80 21.06
CA VAL A 262 14.64 5.29 19.94
C VAL A 262 13.40 5.96 20.50
N ILE A 263 13.22 7.24 20.22
CA ILE A 263 12.10 8.04 20.74
C ILE A 263 10.93 7.99 19.77
N GLY A 264 9.80 7.42 20.20
CA GLY A 264 8.59 7.29 19.40
C GLY A 264 8.02 5.88 19.38
N GLY A 265 6.79 5.73 18.87
CA GLY A 265 6.07 4.45 18.79
C GLY A 265 5.37 4.22 17.45
N GLY A 266 5.77 4.94 16.39
CA GLY A 266 5.24 4.77 15.04
C GLY A 266 6.12 3.88 14.18
N ASN A 267 5.68 3.60 12.95
CA ASN A 267 6.40 2.72 12.01
C ASN A 267 7.87 3.15 11.81
N VAL A 268 8.16 4.45 11.71
CA VAL A 268 9.54 4.95 11.60
C VAL A 268 10.38 4.56 12.82
N ALA A 269 9.82 4.67 14.03
CA ALA A 269 10.54 4.29 15.25
C ALA A 269 10.82 2.78 15.27
N MET A 270 9.86 1.94 14.86
CA MET A 270 10.06 0.50 14.77
C MET A 270 11.09 0.12 13.70
N ASP A 271 11.06 0.77 12.54
CA ASP A 271 12.03 0.56 11.48
C ASP A 271 13.45 0.96 11.90
N VAL A 272 13.62 2.10 12.60
CA VAL A 272 14.91 2.52 13.18
C VAL A 272 15.37 1.48 14.22
N ALA A 273 14.50 1.11 15.16
CA ALA A 273 14.83 0.18 16.23
C ALA A 273 15.28 -1.20 15.69
N ARG A 274 14.54 -1.75 14.74
CA ARG A 274 14.81 -3.05 14.12
C ARG A 274 16.02 -3.02 13.19
N THR A 275 16.33 -1.85 12.61
CA THR A 275 17.57 -1.63 11.86
C THR A 275 18.78 -1.60 12.80
N LEU A 276 18.73 -0.82 13.89
CA LEU A 276 19.78 -0.79 14.91
C LEU A 276 20.05 -2.17 15.51
N LEU A 277 19.00 -2.93 15.83
CA LEU A 277 19.12 -4.29 16.36
C LEU A 277 19.85 -5.22 15.37
N ARG A 278 19.55 -5.13 14.07
CA ARG A 278 20.22 -5.91 13.01
C ARG A 278 21.69 -5.54 12.84
N LEU A 279 22.06 -4.31 13.17
CA LEU A 279 23.43 -3.84 13.13
C LEU A 279 24.22 -4.17 14.42
N GLY A 280 23.59 -4.82 15.41
CA GLY A 280 24.25 -5.32 16.61
C GLY A 280 24.15 -4.40 17.83
N ALA A 281 23.31 -3.37 17.79
CA ALA A 281 23.05 -2.50 18.94
C ALA A 281 22.05 -3.12 19.93
N GLU A 282 22.17 -2.73 21.19
CA GLU A 282 21.13 -2.93 22.21
C GLU A 282 20.14 -1.76 22.12
N VAL A 283 18.86 -2.04 21.93
CA VAL A 283 17.87 -1.00 21.55
C VAL A 283 16.74 -0.92 22.57
N TYR A 284 16.38 0.31 22.94
CA TYR A 284 15.27 0.63 23.82
C TYR A 284 14.29 1.55 23.09
N ILE A 285 13.00 1.23 23.16
CA ILE A 285 11.94 2.10 22.63
C ILE A 285 11.44 2.99 23.77
N LEU A 286 11.51 4.30 23.57
CA LEU A 286 11.05 5.32 24.50
C LEU A 286 9.77 5.93 23.93
N TYR A 287 8.63 5.44 24.40
CA TYR A 287 7.33 5.93 23.98
C TYR A 287 6.59 6.59 25.14
N ARG A 288 6.01 7.76 24.88
CA ARG A 288 5.34 8.61 25.88
C ARG A 288 3.97 8.10 26.36
N ARG A 289 3.53 6.94 25.86
CA ARG A 289 2.19 6.34 26.04
C ARG A 289 2.34 4.84 26.23
N THR A 290 1.21 4.14 26.36
CA THR A 290 1.20 2.68 26.49
C THR A 290 1.48 1.98 25.16
N GLU A 291 1.88 0.71 25.23
CA GLU A 291 2.08 -0.17 24.07
C GLU A 291 0.82 -0.27 23.20
N ASN A 292 -0.36 -0.39 23.83
CA ASN A 292 -1.66 -0.44 23.14
C ASN A 292 -2.01 0.85 22.37
N GLU A 293 -1.34 1.96 22.66
CA GLU A 293 -1.53 3.25 22.00
C GLU A 293 -0.46 3.54 20.94
N MET A 294 0.41 2.57 20.62
CA MET A 294 1.40 2.73 19.57
C MET A 294 0.72 2.82 18.20
N PRO A 295 1.00 3.86 17.39
CA PRO A 295 0.44 3.98 16.04
C PRO A 295 1.15 3.09 15.00
N ALA A 296 2.22 2.39 15.38
CA ALA A 296 2.86 1.40 14.51
C ALA A 296 1.88 0.25 14.20
N ILE A 297 2.08 -0.38 13.04
CA ILE A 297 1.38 -1.61 12.68
C ILE A 297 1.73 -2.66 13.74
N THR A 298 0.73 -3.37 14.27
CA THR A 298 0.91 -4.30 15.41
C THR A 298 1.95 -5.38 15.11
N GLU A 299 2.01 -5.88 13.87
CA GLU A 299 3.00 -6.87 13.43
C GLU A 299 4.44 -6.32 13.36
N GLU A 300 4.61 -5.00 13.47
CA GLU A 300 5.90 -4.32 13.40
C GLU A 300 6.42 -3.87 14.78
N ILE A 301 5.61 -3.97 15.85
CA ILE A 301 5.97 -3.74 17.26
C ILE A 301 6.65 -4.99 17.80
#